data_AF-F9GMP5-F1
#
_entry.id   AF-F9GMP5-F1
#
_cell.length_a   1.000
_cell.length_b   1.000
_cell.length_c   1.000
_cell.angle_alpha   90.00
_cell.angle_beta   90.00
_cell.angle_gamma   90.00
#
_symmetry.space_group_name_H-M   'P 1'
#
loop_
_entity.id
_entity.type
_entity.pdbx_description
1 polymer ?
#
loop_
_entity_poly.entity_id
_entity_poly.type
_entity_poly.pdbx_seq_one_letter_code
_entity_poly.pdbx_strand_id
1 'polypeptide(L)'
;MFYKNKLLCLGLLAIPAIAIAEFYKVEITRLDSDLYRTTDGTYIETKFCHEYARGDEAVLSYEQYSYDNKLIFQNGETCDVKRIFR
;
A
#
# COMPACT_ATOMS: atom_id res chain seq x y z
N MET A 1 39.80 21.03 -37.88
CA MET A 1 39.78 20.01 -36.80
C MET A 1 40.13 20.76 -35.52
N PHE A 2 39.28 20.92 -34.51
CA PHE A 2 38.71 19.91 -33.62
C PHE A 2 37.39 20.38 -32.98
N TYR A 3 36.77 19.48 -32.22
CA TYR A 3 35.34 19.15 -32.16
C TYR A 3 34.46 20.05 -31.29
N LYS A 4 33.16 20.07 -31.64
CA LYS A 4 32.04 20.79 -31.01
C LYS A 4 31.79 20.28 -29.58
N ASN A 5 31.78 21.18 -28.60
CA ASN A 5 31.23 20.92 -27.27
C ASN A 5 29.69 21.07 -27.34
N LYS A 6 28.99 19.96 -27.58
CA LYS A 6 27.56 19.86 -27.26
C LYS A 6 27.45 19.32 -25.84
N LEU A 7 27.31 20.24 -24.89
CA LEU A 7 26.88 19.94 -23.53
C LEU A 7 25.48 19.34 -23.63
N LEU A 8 25.37 18.01 -23.58
CA LEU A 8 24.11 17.31 -23.68
C LEU A 8 23.51 17.27 -22.27
N CYS A 9 22.72 18.29 -21.91
CA CYS A 9 21.90 18.26 -20.71
C CYS A 9 20.86 17.14 -20.87
N LEU A 10 21.16 15.98 -20.30
CA LEU A 10 20.23 14.86 -20.20
C LEU A 10 19.13 15.26 -19.20
N GLY A 11 18.09 15.94 -19.68
CA GLY A 11 16.93 16.29 -18.87
C GLY A 11 16.27 15.01 -18.37
N LEU A 12 16.33 14.79 -17.05
CA LEU A 12 15.65 13.70 -16.37
C LEU A 12 14.14 13.98 -16.46
N LEU A 13 13.48 13.46 -17.49
CA LEU A 13 12.03 13.47 -17.61
C LEU A 13 11.46 12.53 -16.54
N ALA A 14 11.12 13.08 -15.38
CA ALA A 14 10.32 12.39 -14.38
C ALA A 14 8.91 12.22 -14.97
N ILE A 15 8.62 11.02 -15.48
CA ILE A 15 7.25 10.65 -15.85
C ILE A 15 6.47 10.61 -14.52
N PRO A 16 5.43 11.43 -14.32
CA PRO A 16 4.58 11.29 -13.15
C PRO A 16 3.90 9.92 -13.23
N ALA A 17 4.15 9.07 -12.24
CA ALA A 17 3.35 7.87 -12.07
C ALA A 17 1.91 8.32 -11.78
N ILE A 18 0.97 7.88 -12.62
CA ILE A 18 -0.45 8.08 -12.35
C ILE A 18 -0.79 7.17 -11.19
N ALA A 19 -1.03 7.76 -10.02
CA ALA A 19 -1.39 7.02 -8.83
C ALA A 19 -2.85 6.58 -8.92
N ILE A 20 -3.10 5.27 -8.99
CA ILE A 20 -4.44 4.68 -8.97
C ILE A 20 -4.53 3.88 -7.68
N ALA A 21 -5.19 4.45 -6.67
CA ALA A 21 -5.54 3.72 -5.45
C ALA A 21 -6.64 2.70 -5.78
N GLU A 22 -6.32 1.41 -5.70
CA GLU A 22 -7.29 0.33 -5.87
C GLU A 22 -7.91 0.00 -4.51
N PHE A 23 -9.25 -0.07 -4.47
CA PHE A 23 -10.00 -0.44 -3.27
C PHE A 23 -10.47 -1.88 -3.36
N TYR A 24 -10.05 -2.72 -2.42
CA TYR A 24 -10.42 -4.13 -2.37
C TYR A 24 -11.23 -4.42 -1.12
N LYS A 25 -12.42 -5.01 -1.29
CA LYS A 25 -13.16 -5.57 -0.17
C LYS A 25 -12.50 -6.91 0.23
N VAL A 26 -12.11 -7.02 1.49
CA VAL A 26 -11.42 -8.20 2.04
C VAL A 26 -12.12 -8.66 3.31
N GLU A 27 -12.00 -9.94 3.64
CA GLU A 27 -12.37 -10.48 4.95
C GLU A 27 -11.08 -10.79 5.70
N ILE A 28 -10.94 -10.29 6.93
CA ILE A 28 -9.68 -10.33 7.69
C ILE A 28 -9.85 -10.95 9.08
N THR A 29 -8.80 -11.62 9.54
CA THR A 29 -8.63 -12.08 10.92
C THR A 29 -7.32 -11.55 11.48
N ARG A 30 -7.37 -10.97 12.68
CA ARG A 30 -6.19 -10.51 13.41
C ARG A 30 -5.41 -11.70 13.96
N LEU A 31 -4.12 -11.75 13.66
CA LEU A 31 -3.19 -12.78 14.12
C LEU A 31 -2.26 -12.27 15.23
N ASP A 32 -1.87 -11.00 15.18
CA ASP A 32 -1.03 -10.33 16.18
C ASP A 32 -1.34 -8.82 16.20
N SER A 33 -0.59 -8.05 16.99
CA SER A 33 -0.80 -6.66 17.31
C SER A 33 -0.96 -5.75 16.10
N ASP A 34 -0.26 -6.03 15.01
CA ASP A 34 -0.25 -5.28 13.75
C ASP A 34 -0.39 -6.21 12.54
N LEU A 35 -0.81 -7.46 12.74
CA LEU A 35 -0.81 -8.47 11.69
C LEU A 35 -2.21 -9.04 11.48
N TYR A 36 -2.67 -8.92 10.24
CA TYR A 36 -3.95 -9.43 9.79
C TYR A 36 -3.73 -10.40 8.64
N ARG A 37 -4.61 -11.38 8.52
CA ARG A 37 -4.64 -12.33 7.41
C ARG A 37 -6.00 -12.32 6.76
N THR A 38 -6.01 -12.22 5.44
CA THR A 38 -7.22 -12.33 4.64
C THR A 38 -7.63 -13.79 4.43
N THR A 39 -8.88 -14.03 4.09
CA THR A 39 -9.40 -15.39 3.82
C THR A 39 -8.68 -16.09 2.65
N ASP A 40 -8.18 -15.34 1.66
CA ASP A 40 -7.37 -15.88 0.55
C ASP A 40 -5.89 -16.14 0.93
N GLY A 41 -5.52 -15.88 2.18
CA GLY A 41 -4.20 -16.21 2.74
C GLY A 41 -3.15 -15.11 2.59
N THR A 42 -3.53 -13.91 2.17
CA THR A 42 -2.64 -12.74 2.12
C THR A 42 -2.46 -12.14 3.51
N TYR A 43 -1.24 -11.74 3.85
CA TYR A 43 -0.92 -11.08 5.11
C TYR A 43 -0.79 -9.57 4.92
N ILE A 44 -1.38 -8.82 5.84
CA ILE A 44 -1.35 -7.37 5.88
C ILE A 44 -0.73 -6.97 7.22
N GLU A 45 0.45 -6.36 7.17
CA GLU A 45 1.10 -5.76 8.36
C GLU A 45 0.79 -4.27 8.38
N THR A 46 0.24 -3.78 9.47
CA THR A 46 -0.12 -2.38 9.72
C THR A 46 0.93 -1.67 10.56
N LYS A 47 0.76 -0.36 10.79
CA LYS A 47 1.53 0.41 11.77
C LYS A 47 0.65 0.74 12.98
N PHE A 48 0.99 0.21 14.15
CA PHE A 48 0.36 0.56 15.43
C PHE A 48 -1.18 0.48 15.42
N CYS A 49 -1.74 -0.59 14.84
CA CYS A 49 -3.17 -0.78 14.64
C CYS A 49 -3.68 -1.98 15.44
N HIS A 50 -4.36 -1.70 16.55
CA HIS A 50 -4.79 -2.73 17.48
C HIS A 50 -6.26 -3.13 17.34
N GLU A 51 -6.88 -2.79 16.21
CA GLU A 51 -8.29 -3.07 15.95
C GLU A 51 -8.54 -4.58 15.88
N TYR A 52 -9.54 -5.05 16.63
CA TYR A 52 -9.83 -6.48 16.66
C TYR A 52 -10.60 -6.88 15.40
N ALA A 53 -10.20 -7.99 14.76
CA ALA A 53 -10.93 -8.56 13.63
C ALA A 53 -10.95 -10.08 13.68
N ARG A 54 -12.10 -10.72 13.41
CA ARG A 54 -12.24 -12.18 13.35
C ARG A 54 -13.22 -12.61 12.25
N GLY A 55 -12.73 -12.62 11.01
CA GLY A 55 -13.56 -12.88 9.84
C GLY A 55 -14.43 -11.67 9.48
N ASP A 56 -13.97 -10.48 9.83
CA ASP A 56 -14.70 -9.24 9.61
C ASP A 56 -14.37 -8.68 8.23
N GLU A 57 -15.34 -8.04 7.58
CA GLU A 57 -15.08 -7.35 6.33
C GLU A 57 -14.29 -6.06 6.58
N ALA A 58 -13.41 -5.72 5.65
CA ALA A 58 -12.65 -4.49 5.64
C ALA A 58 -12.43 -4.05 4.19
N VAL A 59 -11.99 -2.80 4.01
CA VAL A 59 -11.53 -2.28 2.73
C VAL A 59 -10.04 -2.04 2.80
N LEU A 60 -9.31 -2.69 1.91
CA LEU A 60 -7.90 -2.42 1.68
C LEU A 60 -7.79 -1.39 0.54
N SER A 61 -7.35 -0.18 0.87
CA SER A 61 -6.91 0.82 -0.11
C SER A 61 -5.43 0.60 -0.36
N TYR A 62 -5.10 0.08 -1.54
CA TYR A 62 -3.72 -0.28 -1.86
C TYR A 62 -3.31 0.18 -3.24
N GLU A 63 -2.11 0.73 -3.30
CA GLU A 63 -1.40 1.08 -4.50
C GLU A 63 0.07 0.67 -4.37
N GLN A 64 0.59 0.09 -5.44
CA GLN A 64 1.99 -0.31 -5.50
C GLN A 64 2.89 0.93 -5.39
N TYR A 65 3.87 0.89 -4.50
CA TYR A 65 4.82 1.98 -4.21
C TYR A 65 4.22 3.22 -3.51
N SER A 66 2.94 3.18 -3.10
CA SER A 66 2.35 4.22 -2.27
C SER A 66 2.75 4.08 -0.79
N TYR A 67 2.96 5.22 -0.13
CA TYR A 67 3.17 5.30 1.31
C TYR A 67 1.86 5.48 2.10
N ASP A 68 0.74 5.65 1.40
CA ASP A 68 -0.57 5.99 1.97
C ASP A 68 -1.57 4.82 1.91
N ASN A 69 -1.07 3.59 1.82
CA ASN A 69 -1.92 2.41 1.84
C ASN A 69 -2.65 2.29 3.18
N LYS A 70 -3.94 1.96 3.15
CA LYS A 70 -4.81 1.89 4.34
C LYS A 70 -5.59 0.59 4.42
N LEU A 71 -5.79 0.12 5.65
CA LEU A 71 -6.79 -0.88 5.99
C LEU A 71 -7.92 -0.18 6.75
N ILE A 72 -9.13 -0.24 6.22
CA ILE A 72 -10.31 0.47 6.73
C ILE A 72 -11.30 -0.57 7.25
N PHE A 73 -11.61 -0.52 8.54
CA PHE A 73 -12.51 -1.45 9.22
C PHE A 73 -13.97 -1.01 9.10
N GLN A 74 -14.92 -1.92 9.33
CA GLN A 74 -16.36 -1.61 9.23
C GLN A 74 -16.83 -0.51 10.19
N ASN A 75 -16.19 -0.37 11.36
CA ASN A 75 -16.48 0.69 12.31
C ASN A 75 -15.92 2.07 11.88
N GLY A 76 -15.23 2.14 10.74
CA GLY A 76 -14.60 3.34 10.21
C GLY A 76 -13.16 3.56 10.69
N GLU A 77 -12.65 2.74 11.60
CA GLU A 77 -11.25 2.82 12.03
C GLU A 77 -10.34 2.56 10.83
N THR A 78 -9.25 3.33 10.73
CA THR A 78 -8.36 3.29 9.57
C THR A 78 -6.92 3.20 10.02
N CYS A 79 -6.21 2.22 9.48
CA CYS A 79 -4.84 1.93 9.84
C CYS A 79 -3.90 1.99 8.65
N ASP A 80 -2.71 2.57 8.85
CA ASP A 80 -1.65 2.57 7.84
C ASP A 80 -1.14 1.16 7.59
N VAL A 81 -1.03 0.78 6.32
CA VAL A 81 -0.43 -0.49 5.90
C VAL A 81 1.07 -0.29 5.72
N LYS A 82 1.86 -1.11 6.42
CA LYS A 82 3.32 -1.16 6.32
C LYS A 82 3.77 -2.01 5.15
N ARG A 83 3.19 -3.21 4.97
CA ARG A 83 3.46 -4.10 3.84
C ARG A 83 2.38 -5.16 3.68
N ILE A 84 2.33 -5.73 2.48
CA ILE A 84 1.49 -6.87 2.11
C ILE A 84 2.39 -8.00 1.60
N PHE A 85 2.14 -9.23 2.02
CA PHE A 85 2.92 -10.40 1.63
C PHE A 85 2.09 -11.70 1.66
N ARG A 86 2.63 -12.77 1.07
CA ARG A 86 2.06 -14.13 1.11
C ARG A 86 3.03 -15.08 1.79
#